data_AF-A0A1B6Z429-F1
#
_entry.id   AF-A0A1B6Z429-F1
#
_cell.length_a   1.000
_cell.length_b   1.000
_cell.length_c   1.000
_cell.angle_alpha   90.00
_cell.angle_beta   90.00
_cell.angle_gamma   90.00
#
_symmetry.space_group_name_H-M   'P 1'
#
loop_
_entity.id
_entity.type
_entity.pdbx_description
1 polymer ?
#
loop_
_entity_poly.entity_id
_entity_poly.type
_entity_poly.pdbx_seq_one_letter_code
_entity_poly.pdbx_strand_id
1 'polypeptide(L)'
;MKLFKTKFSLRILKKLQDFKSQILIDYRLTMSLQALKRDDSLRSRLYLDKVLGVYDQSYDFYSFVIAFDAMVLNAEDRHDESLKRLRECQDLLGGKSDPDSQYVRLFCQFYECLYVGGGNCKKYMDESLLLEANSTIRRFLKFPRTWPIVDRA
;
A
#
# COMPACT_ATOMS: atom_id res chain seq x y z
N MET A 1 27.74 15.84 35.49
CA MET A 1 27.77 15.92 34.00
C MET A 1 27.73 14.55 33.27
N LYS A 2 27.17 13.48 33.87
CA LYS A 2 27.10 12.13 33.25
C LYS A 2 25.74 11.75 32.63
N LEU A 3 24.65 12.43 32.97
CA LEU A 3 23.27 12.11 32.54
C LEU A 3 22.91 12.60 31.12
N PHE A 4 23.64 13.59 30.58
CA PHE A 4 23.36 14.15 29.25
C PHE A 4 23.90 13.29 28.09
N LYS A 5 25.03 12.60 28.30
CA LYS A 5 25.61 11.72 27.27
C LYS A 5 24.73 10.50 26.99
N THR A 6 24.08 9.94 28.02
CA THR A 6 23.24 8.74 27.90
C THR A 6 21.95 9.00 27.11
N LYS A 7 21.26 10.12 27.33
CA LYS A 7 20.04 10.47 26.56
C LYS A 7 20.35 10.75 25.08
N PHE A 8 21.50 11.36 24.79
CA PHE A 8 21.92 11.62 23.41
C PHE A 8 22.28 10.31 22.67
N SER A 9 23.04 9.42 23.31
CA SER A 9 23.36 8.10 22.76
C SER A 9 22.13 7.23 22.51
N LEU A 10 21.14 7.25 23.41
CA LEU A 10 19.87 6.50 23.22
C LEU A 10 19.05 7.03 22.04
N ARG A 11 19.01 8.35 21.81
CA ARG A 11 18.34 8.94 20.63
C ARG A 11 19.01 8.53 19.32
N ILE A 12 20.34 8.49 19.28
CA ILE A 12 21.09 8.05 18.10
C ILE A 12 20.85 6.56 17.84
N LEU A 13 20.93 5.72 18.88
CA LEU A 13 20.68 4.28 18.76
C LEU A 13 19.26 4.00 18.25
N LYS A 14 18.25 4.71 18.79
CA LYS A 14 16.88 4.61 18.30
C LYS A 14 16.77 5.01 16.82
N LYS A 15 17.33 6.16 16.42
CA LYS A 15 17.35 6.59 15.01
C LYS A 15 18.03 5.56 14.08
N LEU A 16 19.14 4.96 14.51
CA LEU A 16 19.83 3.93 13.74
C LEU A 16 19.00 2.65 13.62
N GLN A 17 18.27 2.28 14.68
CA GLN A 17 17.36 1.15 14.67
C GLN A 17 16.17 1.42 13.73
N ASP A 18 15.54 2.59 13.84
CA ASP A 18 14.43 3.01 12.97
C ASP A 18 14.86 3.01 11.49
N PHE A 19 16.07 3.51 11.21
CA PHE A 19 16.64 3.52 9.86
C PHE A 19 16.87 2.11 9.30
N LYS A 20 17.42 1.19 10.11
CA LYS A 20 17.60 -0.22 9.71
C LYS A 20 16.26 -0.90 9.45
N SER A 21 15.25 -0.63 10.28
CA SER A 21 13.90 -1.16 10.09
C SER A 21 13.30 -0.68 8.77
N GLN A 22 13.44 0.60 8.43
CA GLN A 22 12.93 1.17 7.17
C GLN A 22 13.57 0.51 5.95
N ILE A 23 14.89 0.37 5.91
CA ILE A 23 15.60 -0.30 4.80
C ILE A 23 15.08 -1.73 4.61
N LEU A 24 14.88 -2.46 5.71
CA LEU A 24 14.42 -3.83 5.66
C LEU A 24 12.97 -3.94 5.17
N ILE A 25 12.11 -2.99 5.55
CA ILE A 25 10.73 -2.88 5.06
C ILE A 25 10.73 -2.62 3.56
N ASP A 26 11.47 -1.62 3.09
CA ASP A 26 11.53 -1.24 1.68
C ASP A 26 12.04 -2.41 0.82
N TYR A 27 13.06 -3.13 1.33
CA TYR A 27 13.55 -4.36 0.71
C TYR A 27 12.45 -5.42 0.60
N ARG A 28 11.75 -5.72 1.70
CA ARG A 28 10.71 -6.75 1.73
C ARG A 28 9.55 -6.42 0.80
N LEU A 29 9.08 -5.17 0.81
CA LEU A 29 8.06 -4.70 -0.12
C LEU A 29 8.54 -4.86 -1.56
N THR A 30 9.76 -4.43 -1.87
CA THR A 30 10.32 -4.56 -3.22
C THR A 30 10.38 -6.02 -3.67
N MET A 31 10.82 -6.93 -2.81
CA MET A 31 10.83 -8.37 -3.09
C MET A 31 9.42 -8.93 -3.29
N SER A 32 8.46 -8.50 -2.47
CA SER A 32 7.05 -8.87 -2.59
C SER A 32 6.47 -8.44 -3.94
N LEU A 33 6.72 -7.20 -4.38
CA LEU A 33 6.29 -6.71 -5.69
C LEU A 33 6.98 -7.46 -6.85
N GLN A 34 8.26 -7.79 -6.73
CA GLN A 34 8.98 -8.56 -7.74
C GLN A 34 8.42 -9.97 -7.90
N ALA A 35 8.04 -10.62 -6.79
CA ALA A 35 7.39 -11.92 -6.81
C ALA A 35 6.01 -11.84 -7.47
N LEU A 36 5.21 -10.83 -7.13
CA LEU A 36 3.89 -10.61 -7.73
C LEU A 36 3.97 -10.39 -9.25
N LYS A 37 4.98 -9.64 -9.74
CA LYS A 37 5.24 -9.45 -11.18
C LYS A 37 5.64 -10.73 -11.92
N ARG A 38 6.06 -11.76 -11.19
CA ARG A 38 6.41 -13.09 -11.72
C ARG A 38 5.29 -14.10 -11.49
N ASP A 39 4.10 -13.64 -11.11
CA ASP A 39 2.94 -14.48 -10.80
C ASP A 39 3.19 -15.45 -9.63
N ASP A 40 4.08 -15.09 -8.71
CA ASP A 40 4.40 -15.87 -7.51
C ASP A 40 3.78 -15.19 -6.28
N SER A 41 2.46 -15.37 -6.12
CA SER A 41 1.68 -14.76 -5.04
C SER A 41 2.08 -15.28 -3.66
N LEU A 42 2.36 -16.59 -3.53
CA LEU A 42 2.84 -17.21 -2.29
C LEU A 42 4.15 -16.58 -1.80
N ARG A 43 5.13 -16.39 -2.68
CA ARG A 43 6.38 -15.73 -2.29
C ARG A 43 6.17 -14.24 -2.01
N SER A 44 5.27 -13.59 -2.74
CA SER A 44 4.89 -12.20 -2.49
C SER A 44 4.38 -12.02 -1.06
N ARG A 45 3.47 -12.90 -0.63
CA ARG A 45 2.91 -13.00 0.73
C ARG A 45 3.97 -13.20 1.80
N LEU A 46 4.89 -14.17 1.62
CA LEU A 46 5.95 -14.44 2.59
C LEU A 46 6.83 -13.23 2.92
N TYR A 47 7.06 -12.35 1.93
CA TYR A 47 7.77 -11.09 2.17
C TYR A 47 6.88 -10.05 2.84
N LEU A 48 5.61 -9.97 2.44
CA LEU A 48 4.64 -8.99 2.95
C LEU A 48 4.26 -9.24 4.41
N ASP A 49 4.08 -10.50 4.84
CA ASP A 49 3.74 -10.83 6.23
C ASP A 49 4.82 -10.36 7.22
N LYS A 50 6.08 -10.34 6.78
CA LYS A 50 7.21 -9.80 7.55
C LYS A 50 7.19 -8.27 7.65
N VAL A 51 6.38 -7.59 6.85
CA VAL A 51 6.13 -6.14 6.94
C VAL A 51 4.92 -5.89 7.83
N LEU A 52 3.82 -6.63 7.60
CA LEU A 52 2.59 -6.53 8.38
C LEU A 52 2.81 -6.84 9.87
N GLY A 53 3.65 -7.83 10.20
CA GLY A 53 3.99 -8.17 11.59
C GLY A 53 4.86 -7.16 12.34
N VAL A 54 5.28 -6.06 11.70
CA VAL A 54 6.18 -5.05 12.28
C VAL A 54 5.51 -3.67 12.39
N TYR A 55 4.44 -3.41 11.65
CA TYR A 55 3.83 -2.08 11.60
C TYR A 55 2.84 -1.81 12.73
N ASP A 56 3.05 -0.69 13.42
CA ASP A 56 2.05 -0.05 14.29
C ASP A 56 1.12 0.82 13.43
N GLN A 57 -0.17 0.86 13.75
CA GLN A 57 -1.26 1.46 12.93
C GLN A 57 -1.18 3.00 12.80
N SER A 58 -0.13 3.61 13.36
CA SER A 58 -0.01 5.06 13.55
C SER A 58 0.58 5.84 12.36
N TYR A 59 0.89 5.19 11.24
CA TYR A 59 1.59 5.81 10.11
C TYR A 59 0.75 5.85 8.83
N ASP A 60 0.84 6.95 8.08
CA ASP A 60 0.26 7.10 6.73
C ASP A 60 0.75 6.03 5.74
N PHE A 61 1.90 5.42 6.02
CA PHE A 61 2.44 4.28 5.27
C PHE A 61 1.61 3.00 5.43
N TYR A 62 0.83 2.87 6.50
CA TYR A 62 0.04 1.68 6.80
C TYR A 62 -1.10 1.47 5.79
N SER A 63 -1.78 2.54 5.37
CA SER A 63 -2.85 2.46 4.35
C SER A 63 -2.30 2.00 3.00
N PHE A 64 -1.10 2.46 2.63
CA PHE A 64 -0.37 1.98 1.45
C PHE A 64 -0.10 0.47 1.53
N VAL A 65 0.39 -0.02 2.69
CA VAL A 65 0.66 -1.45 2.89
C VAL A 65 -0.62 -2.28 2.82
N ILE A 66 -1.74 -1.79 3.38
CA ILE A 66 -3.05 -2.46 3.28
C ILE A 66 -3.54 -2.53 1.83
N ALA A 67 -3.41 -1.44 1.07
CA ALA A 67 -3.79 -1.43 -0.35
C ALA A 67 -2.95 -2.43 -1.16
N PHE A 68 -1.65 -2.53 -0.87
CA PHE A 68 -0.78 -3.51 -1.51
C PHE A 68 -1.12 -4.95 -1.08
N ASP A 69 -1.47 -5.17 0.20
CA ASP A 69 -1.96 -6.46 0.70
C ASP A 69 -3.22 -6.92 -0.03
N ALA A 70 -4.16 -6.02 -0.30
CA ALA A 70 -5.34 -6.33 -1.10
C ALA A 70 -4.97 -6.83 -2.51
N MET A 71 -3.95 -6.26 -3.16
CA MET A 71 -3.46 -6.75 -4.46
C MET A 71 -2.90 -8.17 -4.35
N VAL A 72 -2.12 -8.46 -3.31
CA VAL A 72 -1.55 -9.80 -3.09
C VAL A 72 -2.66 -10.81 -2.82
N LEU A 73 -3.64 -10.48 -1.95
CA LEU A 73 -4.82 -11.30 -1.68
C LEU A 73 -5.58 -11.62 -2.97
N ASN A 74 -5.72 -10.65 -3.87
CA ASN A 74 -6.37 -10.91 -5.15
C ASN A 74 -5.58 -11.87 -6.04
N ALA A 75 -4.25 -11.76 -6.08
CA ALA A 75 -3.40 -12.70 -6.80
C ALA A 75 -3.31 -14.09 -6.14
N GLU A 76 -3.82 -14.23 -4.92
CA GLU A 76 -4.05 -15.51 -4.23
C GLU A 76 -5.48 -16.04 -4.43
N ASP A 77 -6.28 -15.42 -5.31
CA ASP A 77 -7.71 -15.72 -5.53
C ASP A 77 -8.60 -15.54 -4.27
N ARG A 78 -8.12 -14.76 -3.29
CA ARG A 78 -8.84 -14.45 -2.03
C ARG A 78 -9.63 -13.16 -2.15
N HIS A 79 -10.57 -13.14 -3.10
CA HIS A 79 -11.27 -11.92 -3.51
C HIS A 79 -12.07 -11.24 -2.38
N ASP A 80 -12.76 -11.99 -1.52
CA ASP A 80 -13.53 -11.42 -0.41
C ASP A 80 -12.63 -10.70 0.62
N GLU A 81 -11.47 -11.30 0.91
CA GLU A 81 -10.50 -10.71 1.83
C GLU A 81 -9.82 -9.51 1.21
N SER A 82 -9.50 -9.57 -0.08
CA SER A 82 -8.99 -8.43 -0.85
C SER A 82 -9.97 -7.26 -0.76
N LEU A 83 -11.26 -7.50 -1.07
CA LEU A 83 -12.30 -6.47 -1.00
C LEU A 83 -12.44 -5.87 0.40
N LYS A 84 -12.38 -6.71 1.44
CA LYS A 84 -12.39 -6.24 2.84
C LYS A 84 -11.22 -5.29 3.12
N ARG A 85 -10.01 -5.63 2.66
CA ARG A 85 -8.82 -4.78 2.83
C ARG A 85 -8.89 -3.47 2.03
N LEU A 86 -9.47 -3.48 0.84
CA LEU A 86 -9.68 -2.25 0.07
C LEU A 86 -10.60 -1.27 0.80
N ARG A 87 -11.68 -1.78 1.41
CA ARG A 87 -12.62 -0.96 2.21
C ARG A 87 -11.98 -0.43 3.48
N GLU A 88 -11.27 -1.29 4.21
CA GLU A 88 -10.49 -0.87 5.39
C GLU A 88 -9.51 0.25 5.06
N CYS A 89 -8.79 0.14 3.95
CA CYS A 89 -7.88 1.19 3.49
C CYS A 89 -8.62 2.50 3.19
N GLN A 90 -9.78 2.44 2.54
CA GLN A 90 -10.59 3.63 2.27
C GLN A 90 -11.07 4.32 3.56
N ASP A 91 -11.52 3.55 4.54
CA ASP A 91 -11.98 4.07 5.83
C ASP A 91 -10.84 4.77 6.58
N LEU A 92 -9.64 4.19 6.58
CA LEU A 92 -8.43 4.79 7.18
C LEU A 92 -7.99 6.10 6.49
N LEU A 93 -8.31 6.24 5.21
CA LEU A 93 -8.01 7.42 4.40
C LEU A 93 -9.16 8.43 4.38
N GLY A 94 -10.27 8.14 5.07
CA GLY A 94 -11.41 9.03 5.24
C GLY A 94 -10.97 10.36 5.85
N GLY A 95 -11.11 11.45 5.08
CA GLY A 95 -10.75 12.80 5.53
C GLY A 95 -9.31 13.24 5.26
N LYS A 96 -8.44 12.37 4.73
CA LYS A 96 -7.09 12.79 4.29
C LYS A 96 -7.15 13.46 2.92
N SER A 97 -6.46 14.58 2.79
CA SER A 97 -6.47 15.41 1.57
C SER A 97 -5.12 15.48 0.87
N ASP A 98 -4.07 14.87 1.40
CA ASP A 98 -2.76 14.87 0.74
C ASP A 98 -2.78 13.99 -0.54
N PRO A 99 -1.95 14.32 -1.55
CA PRO A 99 -1.96 13.60 -2.83
C PRO A 99 -1.68 12.10 -2.72
N ASP A 100 -0.84 11.68 -1.77
CA ASP A 100 -0.48 10.28 -1.57
C ASP A 100 -1.68 9.48 -1.04
N SER A 101 -2.33 9.97 0.01
CA SER A 101 -3.56 9.39 0.55
C SER A 101 -4.69 9.36 -0.48
N GLN A 102 -4.89 10.45 -1.23
CA GLN A 102 -5.91 10.48 -2.28
C GLN A 102 -5.63 9.44 -3.37
N TYR A 103 -4.36 9.27 -3.75
CA TYR A 103 -3.96 8.29 -4.77
C TYR A 103 -4.23 6.86 -4.30
N VAL A 104 -3.84 6.51 -3.07
CA VAL A 104 -4.12 5.19 -2.49
C VAL A 104 -5.63 4.96 -2.38
N ARG A 105 -6.41 5.96 -1.99
CA ARG A 105 -7.87 5.85 -1.91
C ARG A 105 -8.51 5.60 -3.28
N LEU A 106 -8.13 6.37 -4.31
CA LEU A 106 -8.60 6.17 -5.68
C LEU A 106 -8.22 4.80 -6.22
N PHE A 107 -7.02 4.32 -5.86
CA PHE A 107 -6.60 2.96 -6.20
C PHE A 107 -7.53 1.92 -5.60
N CYS A 108 -7.87 2.06 -4.31
CA CYS A 108 -8.79 1.14 -3.65
C CYS A 108 -10.20 1.19 -4.25
N GLN A 109 -10.71 2.39 -4.54
CA GLN A 109 -12.02 2.58 -5.18
C GLN A 109 -12.08 2.00 -6.59
N PHE A 110 -10.98 2.13 -7.35
CA PHE A 110 -10.85 1.52 -8.67
C PHE A 110 -10.92 0.00 -8.61
N TYR A 111 -10.13 -0.63 -7.74
CA TYR A 111 -10.13 -2.09 -7.62
C TYR A 111 -11.44 -2.62 -7.04
N GLU A 112 -12.02 -1.96 -6.03
CA GLU A 112 -13.37 -2.31 -5.55
C GLU A 112 -14.39 -2.24 -6.68
N CYS A 113 -14.37 -1.16 -7.46
CA CYS A 113 -15.24 -0.98 -8.61
C CYS A 113 -15.12 -2.13 -9.62
N LEU A 114 -13.90 -2.62 -9.88
CA LEU A 114 -13.67 -3.78 -10.74
C LEU A 114 -14.30 -5.06 -10.18
N TYR A 115 -14.25 -5.28 -8.87
CA TYR A 115 -14.85 -6.47 -8.24
C TYR A 115 -16.36 -6.43 -8.21
N VAL A 116 -16.94 -5.28 -7.86
CA VAL A 116 -18.39 -5.15 -7.68
C VAL A 116 -19.13 -4.83 -8.99
N GLY A 117 -18.40 -4.58 -10.08
CA GLY A 117 -18.97 -4.24 -11.39
C GLY A 117 -19.61 -2.85 -11.44
N GLY A 118 -19.00 -1.85 -10.78
CA GLY A 118 -19.49 -0.48 -10.74
C GLY A 118 -19.15 0.34 -11.99
N GLY A 119 -19.94 1.38 -12.29
CA GLY A 119 -19.76 2.25 -13.48
C GLY A 119 -18.74 3.40 -13.35
N ASN A 120 -17.93 3.45 -12.28
CA ASN A 120 -17.04 4.59 -12.00
C ASN A 120 -15.54 4.27 -12.13
N CYS A 121 -15.15 3.09 -12.60
CA CYS A 121 -13.76 2.65 -12.55
C CYS A 121 -12.88 3.58 -13.42
N LYS A 122 -13.35 3.95 -14.61
CA LYS A 122 -12.63 4.90 -15.48
C LYS A 122 -12.36 6.24 -14.80
N LYS A 123 -13.38 6.79 -14.14
CA LYS A 123 -13.30 8.07 -13.43
C LYS A 123 -12.22 8.05 -12.35
N TYR A 124 -12.15 6.99 -11.54
CA TYR A 124 -11.13 6.89 -10.49
C TYR A 124 -9.71 6.80 -11.04
N MET A 125 -9.53 6.10 -12.17
CA MET A 125 -8.24 6.06 -12.86
C MET A 125 -7.85 7.44 -13.37
N ASP A 126 -8.74 8.14 -14.06
CA ASP A 126 -8.48 9.47 -14.63
C ASP A 126 -8.16 10.50 -13.53
N GLU A 127 -8.91 10.50 -12.42
CA GLU A 127 -8.63 11.36 -11.26
C GLU A 127 -7.26 11.08 -10.64
N SER A 128 -6.82 9.81 -10.61
CA SER A 128 -5.51 9.44 -10.05
C SER A 128 -4.33 9.99 -10.86
N LEU A 129 -4.52 10.22 -12.17
CA LEU A 129 -3.48 10.76 -13.05
C LEU A 129 -3.17 12.22 -12.74
N LEU A 130 -4.13 12.95 -12.16
CA LEU A 130 -4.00 14.37 -11.80
C LEU A 130 -3.23 14.61 -10.50
N LEU A 131 -2.99 13.58 -9.69
CA LEU A 131 -2.38 13.71 -8.37
C LEU A 131 -0.85 13.62 -8.44
N GLU A 132 -0.10 14.51 -7.79
CA GLU A 132 1.37 14.37 -7.67
C GLU A 132 1.81 13.41 -6.55
N ALA A 133 1.34 12.16 -6.62
CA ALA A 133 1.70 11.14 -5.63
C ALA A 133 3.16 10.67 -5.74
N ASN A 134 3.73 10.29 -4.61
CA ASN A 134 5.07 9.75 -4.44
C ASN A 134 5.34 8.63 -5.44
N SER A 135 6.52 8.68 -6.08
CA SER A 135 6.93 7.72 -7.10
C SER A 135 6.98 6.27 -6.57
N THR A 136 7.25 6.08 -5.29
CA THR A 136 7.19 4.77 -4.62
C THR A 136 5.76 4.24 -4.63
N ILE A 137 4.77 5.02 -4.18
CA ILE A 137 3.37 4.60 -4.15
C ILE A 137 2.91 4.21 -5.56
N ARG A 138 3.18 5.06 -6.55
CA ARG A 138 2.87 4.81 -7.97
C ARG A 138 3.57 3.57 -8.55
N ARG A 139 4.75 3.20 -8.03
CA ARG A 139 5.49 2.01 -8.48
C ARG A 139 4.82 0.72 -8.03
N PHE A 140 4.24 0.72 -6.83
CA PHE A 140 3.60 -0.43 -6.20
C PHE A 140 2.12 -0.54 -6.57
N LEU A 141 1.36 0.55 -6.39
CA LEU A 141 -0.08 0.61 -6.64
C LEU A 141 -0.35 1.14 -8.04
N LYS A 142 -0.17 0.28 -9.04
CA LYS A 142 -0.37 0.65 -10.44
C LYS A 142 -1.80 0.42 -10.89
N PHE A 143 -2.36 1.43 -11.55
CA PHE A 143 -3.58 1.28 -12.33
C PHE A 143 -3.25 0.59 -13.67
N PRO A 144 -3.98 -0.47 -14.05
CA PRO A 144 -3.83 -1.12 -15.35
C PRO A 144 -4.28 -0.16 -16.47
N ARG A 145 -3.38 0.16 -17.41
CA ARG A 145 -3.68 1.05 -18.55
C ARG A 145 -4.56 0.41 -19.62
N THR A 146 -4.65 -0.91 -19.62
CA THR A 146 -5.36 -1.72 -20.61
C THR A 146 -6.18 -2.75 -19.87
N TRP A 147 -7.37 -2.35 -19.42
CA TRP A 147 -8.41 -3.28 -18.99
C TRP A 147 -9.66 -2.97 -19.82
N PRO A 148 -10.44 -3.98 -20.26
CA PRO A 148 -11.75 -3.70 -20.82
C PRO A 148 -12.57 -3.12 -19.67
N ILE A 149 -12.71 -1.79 -19.65
CA ILE A 149 -13.70 -1.12 -18.83
C ILE A 149 -15.03 -1.55 -19.44
N VAL A 150 -15.60 -2.62 -18.91
CA VAL A 150 -16.96 -2.99 -19.22
C VAL A 150 -17.82 -2.00 -18.45
N ASP A 151 -18.00 -0.81 -19.01
CA ASP A 151 -19.03 0.12 -18.58
C ASP A 151 -20.36 -0.61 -18.84
N ARG A 152 -20.86 -1.33 -17.83
CA ARG A 152 -22.24 -1.79 -17.84
C ARG A 152 -23.09 -0.55 -17.57
N ALA A 153 -23.56 0.05 -18.66
CA ALA A 153 -24.53 1.13 -18.69
C ALA A 153 -25.83 0.75 -17.94
#